data_AF-A0A3L7S232-F1
#
_entry.id   AF-A0A3L7S232-F1
#
_cell.length_a   1.000
_cell.length_b   1.000
_cell.length_c   1.000
_cell.angle_alpha   90.00
_cell.angle_beta   90.00
_cell.angle_gamma   90.00
#
_symmetry.space_group_name_H-M   'P 1'
#
loop_
_entity.id
_entity.type
_entity.pdbx_description
1 polymer ?
#
loop_
_entity_poly.entity_id
_entity_poly.type
_entity_poly.pdbx_seq_one_letter_code
_entity_poly.pdbx_strand_id
1 'polypeptide(L)'
;IAELGAVGAVRQCGLVGGIDLVADKPSRRAYPWQEQRGMKACLAARQHGAILRPLGDVVVIWPPLSITLDELDALCAATEAGIRAATE
;
A
#
# COMPACT_ATOMS: atom_id res chain seq x y z
N ILE A 1 -3.23 -0.90 8.45
CA ILE A 1 -2.35 -1.38 7.34
C ILE A 1 -1.40 -2.53 7.72
N ALA A 2 -0.43 -2.39 8.63
CA ALA A 2 0.57 -3.44 8.90
C ALA A 2 -0.03 -4.79 9.35
N GLU A 3 -1.20 -4.75 9.98
CA GLU A 3 -1.93 -5.93 10.47
C GLU A 3 -2.65 -6.71 9.37
N LEU A 4 -2.77 -6.18 8.16
CA LEU A 4 -3.43 -6.89 7.05
C LEU A 4 -2.73 -8.23 6.74
N GLY A 5 -3.53 -9.24 6.38
CA GLY A 5 -3.03 -10.58 6.08
C GLY A 5 -2.14 -10.64 4.84
N ALA A 6 -2.33 -9.72 3.90
CA ALA A 6 -1.52 -9.62 2.68
C ALA A 6 -0.31 -8.68 2.81
N VAL A 7 -0.04 -8.13 4.00
CA VAL A 7 1.11 -7.22 4.23
C VAL A 7 2.21 -7.96 4.98
N GLY A 8 3.35 -8.15 4.30
CA GLY A 8 4.49 -8.90 4.83
C GLY A 8 5.44 -8.05 5.66
N ALA A 9 5.62 -6.79 5.25
CA ALA A 9 6.41 -5.81 5.98
C ALA A 9 5.91 -4.39 5.70
N VAL A 10 6.06 -3.52 6.71
CA VAL A 10 5.93 -2.07 6.55
C VAL A 10 7.24 -1.45 7.00
N ARG A 11 7.81 -0.59 6.17
CA ARG A 11 9.08 0.11 6.41
C ARG A 11 8.90 1.60 6.20
N GLN A 12 9.48 2.41 7.08
CA GLN A 12 9.28 3.86 7.06
C GLN A 12 10.58 4.60 7.39
N CYS A 13 10.79 5.74 6.74
CA CYS A 13 11.78 6.74 7.10
C CYS A 13 11.18 8.14 6.89
N GLY A 14 10.98 8.90 7.97
CA GLY A 14 10.26 10.17 7.90
C GLY A 14 8.84 9.98 7.34
N LEU A 15 8.47 10.76 6.32
CA LEU A 15 7.17 10.65 5.63
C LEU A 15 7.15 9.65 4.48
N VAL A 16 8.25 8.93 4.23
CA VAL A 16 8.31 7.91 3.18
C VAL A 16 8.02 6.54 3.79
N GLY A 17 6.98 5.88 3.31
CA GLY A 17 6.55 4.54 3.71
C GLY A 17 6.54 3.56 2.53
N GLY A 18 7.01 2.34 2.76
CA GLY A 18 6.89 1.21 1.85
C GLY A 18 6.10 0.08 2.51
N ILE A 19 5.13 -0.46 1.79
CA ILE A 19 4.25 -1.54 2.24
C ILE A 19 4.42 -2.72 1.29
N ASP A 20 5.06 -3.78 1.75
CA ASP A 20 5.38 -4.96 0.95
C ASP A 20 4.20 -5.93 0.96
N LEU A 21 3.58 -6.16 -0.21
CA LEU A 21 2.47 -7.11 -0.35
C LEU A 21 3.00 -8.53 -0.58
N VAL A 22 2.40 -9.50 0.12
CA VAL A 22 2.76 -10.91 0.07
C VAL A 22 1.50 -11.78 -0.01
N ALA A 23 1.62 -12.92 -0.70
CA ALA A 23 0.54 -13.89 -0.81
C ALA A 23 0.38 -14.73 0.47
N ASP A 24 1.43 -14.80 1.28
CA ASP A 24 1.41 -15.48 2.59
C ASP A 24 2.31 -14.73 3.58
N LYS A 25 1.73 -14.21 4.66
CA LYS A 25 2.43 -13.40 5.66
C LYS A 25 3.43 -14.20 6.51
N PRO A 26 3.11 -15.42 7.01
CA PRO A 26 4.06 -16.23 7.78
C PRO A 26 5.35 -16.57 7.00
N SER A 27 5.24 -17.01 5.75
CA SER A 27 6.39 -17.37 4.92
C SER A 27 6.98 -16.19 4.14
N ARG A 28 6.30 -15.03 4.13
CA ARG A 28 6.58 -13.88 3.26
C ARG A 28 6.65 -14.24 1.78
N ARG A 29 5.91 -15.25 1.35
CA ARG A 29 5.87 -15.67 -0.05
C ARG A 29 5.27 -14.56 -0.91
N ALA A 30 6.03 -14.10 -1.89
CA ALA A 30 5.58 -13.08 -2.82
C ALA A 30 4.42 -13.58 -3.70
N TYR A 31 3.63 -12.63 -4.23
CA TYR A 31 2.71 -12.91 -5.31
C TYR A 31 3.47 -13.21 -6.61
N PRO A 32 2.90 -14.00 -7.53
CA PRO A 32 3.34 -14.04 -8.92
C PRO A 32 3.29 -12.64 -9.54
N TRP A 33 4.36 -12.22 -10.21
CA TRP A 33 4.47 -10.86 -10.77
C TRP A 33 3.36 -10.50 -11.77
N GLN A 34 2.79 -11.51 -12.45
CA GLN A 34 1.68 -11.35 -13.40
C GLN A 34 0.39 -10.87 -12.72
N GLU A 35 0.25 -11.09 -11.41
CA GLU A 35 -0.92 -10.64 -10.67
C GLU A 35 -0.92 -9.13 -10.41
N GLN A 36 0.26 -8.50 -10.47
CA GLN A 36 0.46 -7.05 -10.36
C GLN A 36 -0.28 -6.44 -9.15
N ARG A 37 -0.16 -7.06 -7.97
CA ARG A 37 -0.97 -6.71 -6.80
C ARG A 37 -0.72 -5.29 -6.34
N GLY A 38 0.53 -4.83 -6.38
CA GLY A 38 0.85 -3.42 -6.10
C GLY A 38 0.14 -2.44 -7.04
N MET A 39 0.10 -2.73 -8.35
CA MET A 39 -0.60 -1.89 -9.34
C MET A 39 -2.11 -1.86 -9.08
N LYS A 40 -2.72 -3.03 -8.84
CA LYS A 40 -4.15 -3.12 -8.52
C LYS A 40 -4.49 -2.36 -7.25
N ALA A 41 -3.66 -2.46 -6.21
CA ALA A 41 -3.85 -1.73 -4.96
C ALA A 41 -3.80 -0.21 -5.18
N CYS A 42 -2.79 0.28 -5.91
CA CYS A 42 -2.69 1.70 -6.22
C CYS A 42 -3.83 2.20 -7.14
N LEU A 43 -4.32 1.39 -8.08
CA LEU A 43 -5.46 1.73 -8.92
C LEU A 43 -6.77 1.80 -8.12
N ALA A 44 -6.99 0.84 -7.21
CA ALA A 44 -8.15 0.85 -6.33
C ALA A 44 -8.12 2.04 -5.37
N ALA A 45 -6.95 2.38 -4.79
CA ALA A 45 -6.80 3.55 -3.92
C ALA A 45 -7.18 4.88 -4.59
N ARG A 46 -7.09 4.99 -5.93
CA ARG A 46 -7.53 6.19 -6.68
C ARG A 46 -9.03 6.45 -6.56
N GLN A 47 -9.83 5.40 -6.42
CA GLN A 47 -11.28 5.53 -6.20
C GLN A 47 -11.59 6.19 -4.84
N HIS A 48 -10.61 6.18 -3.93
CA HIS A 48 -10.68 6.82 -2.61
C HIS A 48 -9.89 8.14 -2.54
N GLY A 49 -9.54 8.72 -3.69
CA GLY A 49 -8.88 10.04 -3.76
C GLY A 49 -7.37 10.04 -3.57
N ALA A 50 -6.72 8.87 -3.46
CA ALA A 50 -5.26 8.79 -3.32
C ALA A 50 -4.58 8.38 -4.63
N ILE A 51 -3.61 9.20 -5.07
CA ILE A 51 -2.72 8.85 -6.18
C ILE A 51 -1.45 8.26 -5.59
N LEU A 52 -1.34 6.93 -5.67
CA LEU A 52 -0.17 6.18 -5.22
C LEU A 52 0.58 5.60 -6.42
N ARG A 53 1.84 5.25 -6.19
CA ARG A 53 2.68 4.54 -7.17
C ARG A 53 3.20 3.23 -6.56
N PRO A 54 3.09 2.11 -7.28
CA PRO A 54 3.72 0.87 -6.86
C PRO A 54 5.18 0.79 -7.32
N LEU A 55 5.98 0.00 -6.60
CA LEU A 55 7.27 -0.52 -7.03
C LEU A 55 7.19 -2.06 -6.96
N GLY A 56 6.73 -2.68 -8.05
CA GLY A 56 6.34 -4.09 -8.04
C GLY A 56 5.13 -4.30 -7.12
N ASP A 57 5.26 -5.20 -6.15
CA ASP A 57 4.24 -5.44 -5.11
C ASP A 57 4.45 -4.61 -3.84
N VAL A 58 5.25 -3.54 -3.94
CA VAL A 58 5.40 -2.55 -2.86
C VAL A 58 4.51 -1.35 -3.14
N VAL A 59 3.59 -1.04 -2.23
CA VAL A 59 2.81 0.20 -2.26
C VAL A 59 3.59 1.28 -1.52
N VAL A 60 3.83 2.42 -2.16
CA VAL A 60 4.64 3.51 -1.61
C VAL A 60 3.75 4.68 -1.19
N ILE A 61 3.91 5.11 0.06
CA ILE A 61 3.38 6.36 0.60
C ILE A 61 4.52 7.37 0.57
N TRP A 62 4.39 8.42 -0.24
CA TRP A 62 5.37 9.51 -0.33
C TRP A 62 4.65 10.84 -0.56
N PRO A 63 4.03 11.41 0.49
CA PRO A 63 3.28 12.65 0.40
C PRO A 63 4.20 13.87 0.30
N PRO A 64 3.66 15.04 -0.09
CA PRO A 64 4.37 16.31 0.04
C PRO A 64 4.68 16.61 1.51
N LEU A 65 5.77 17.33 1.76
CA LEU A 65 6.16 17.70 3.13
C LEU A 65 5.20 18.70 3.81
N SER A 66 4.35 19.35 3.02
CA SER A 66 3.31 20.27 3.48
C SER A 66 2.00 19.56 3.84
N ILE A 67 1.94 18.21 3.79
CA ILE A 67 0.73 17.45 4.10
C ILE A 67 0.28 17.69 5.55
N THR A 68 -1.02 17.87 5.74
CA THR A 68 -1.64 17.95 7.07
C THR A 68 -1.86 16.56 7.66
N LEU A 69 -2.13 16.46 8.96
CA LEU A 69 -2.43 15.16 9.59
C LEU A 69 -3.73 14.55 9.04
N ASP A 70 -4.76 15.36 8.82
CA ASP A 70 -6.04 14.88 8.27
C ASP A 70 -5.89 14.33 6.84
N GLU A 71 -5.09 14.99 6.00
CA GLU A 71 -4.77 14.50 4.66
C GLU A 71 -3.92 13.23 4.70
N LEU A 72 -3.01 13.11 5.68
CA LEU A 72 -2.21 11.91 5.87
C LEU A 72 -3.08 10.73 6.31
N ASP A 73 -4.05 10.96 7.20
CA ASP A 73 -5.03 9.95 7.61
C ASP A 73 -5.89 9.51 6.42
N ALA A 74 -6.36 10.45 5.61
CA ALA A 74 -7.10 10.15 4.38
C ALA A 74 -6.25 9.34 3.38
N LEU A 75 -4.97 9.69 3.20
CA LEU A 75 -4.04 8.97 2.35
C LEU A 75 -3.82 7.54 2.83
N CYS A 76 -3.63 7.35 4.14
CA CYS A 76 -3.47 6.04 4.76
C CYS A 76 -4.76 5.20 4.62
N ALA A 77 -5.94 5.79 4.85
CA ALA A 77 -7.23 5.11 4.70
C ALA A 77 -7.47 4.66 3.26
N ALA A 78 -7.20 5.52 2.28
CA ALA A 78 -7.29 5.18 0.86
C ALA A 78 -6.29 4.09 0.45
N THR A 79 -5.08 4.13 1.02
CA THR A 79 -4.07 3.08 0.83
C THR A 79 -4.55 1.74 1.37
N GLU A 80 -5.10 1.71 2.59
CA GLU A 80 -5.67 0.50 3.20
C GLU A 80 -6.80 -0.08 2.35
N ALA A 81 -7.76 0.76 1.94
CA ALA A 81 -8.87 0.33 1.11
C ALA A 81 -8.40 -0.26 -0.23
N GLY A 82 -7.41 0.38 -0.87
CA GLY A 82 -6.82 -0.12 -2.10
C GLY A 82 -6.13 -1.47 -1.93
N ILE A 83 -5.38 -1.67 -0.84
CA ILE A 83 -4.73 -2.95 -0.55
C ILE A 83 -5.75 -4.05 -0.33
N ARG A 84 -6.81 -3.80 0.46
CA ARG A 84 -7.89 -4.77 0.67
C ARG A 84 -8.55 -5.18 -0.64
N ALA A 85 -8.99 -4.22 -1.44
CA ALA A 85 -9.62 -4.48 -2.74
C ALA A 85 -8.73 -5.27 -3.73
N ALA A 86 -7.40 -5.18 -3.57
CA ALA A 86 -6.45 -5.87 -4.42
C ALA A 86 -6.00 -7.23 -3.86
N THR A 87 -6.34 -7.60 -2.63
CA THR A 87 -5.79 -8.80 -1.97
C THR A 87 -6.83 -9.68 -1.27
N GLU A 88 -8.02 -9.14 -0.97
CA GLU A 88 -9.22 -9.86 -0.52
C GLU A 88 -10.15 -10.12 -1.72
#